data_AF-A0A9N9WYT6-F1
#
_entry.id   AF-A0A9N9WYT6-F1
#
_cell.length_a   1.000
_cell.length_b   1.000
_cell.length_c   1.000
_cell.angle_alpha   90.00
_cell.angle_beta   90.00
_cell.angle_gamma   90.00
#
_symmetry.space_group_name_H-M   'P 1'
#
loop_
_entity.id
_entity.type
_entity.pdbx_description
1 polymer ?
#
loop_
_entity_poly.entity_id
_entity_poly.type
_entity_poly.pdbx_seq_one_letter_code
_entity_poly.pdbx_strand_id
1 'polypeptide(L)'
;MDAFDCLPLAALMNQQFLCVHGGLSPEIHNLDDIRKAAVLKYENNVMNIRQFNFSPHPYWLPNFMDVFTWSLPFVGEKVTEMLVNVLNICSDDELD
;
A
#
# COMPACT_ATOMS: atom_id res chain seq x y z
N MET A 1 -0.02 20.35 5.10
CA MET A 1 0.69 20.83 3.89
C MET A 1 1.75 19.81 3.48
N ASP A 2 2.35 19.11 4.44
CA ASP A 2 3.42 18.10 4.25
C ASP A 2 3.08 16.88 3.39
N ALA A 3 1.80 16.51 3.23
CA ALA A 3 1.41 15.39 2.36
C ALA A 3 1.55 15.70 0.85
N PHE A 4 1.51 16.99 0.47
CA PHE A 4 1.63 17.43 -0.93
C PHE A 4 3.09 17.50 -1.39
N ASP A 5 4.02 17.72 -0.47
CA ASP A 5 5.46 17.82 -0.76
C ASP A 5 6.15 16.44 -0.90
N CYS A 6 5.50 15.36 -0.49
CA CYS A 6 6.07 14.00 -0.52
C CYS A 6 5.86 13.21 -1.81
N LEU A 7 5.25 13.77 -2.87
CA LEU A 7 5.00 13.03 -4.11
C LEU A 7 5.64 13.66 -5.36
N PRO A 8 6.97 13.58 -5.51
CA PRO A 8 7.62 13.84 -6.78
C PRO A 8 7.73 12.53 -7.56
N LEU A 9 6.67 12.13 -8.26
CA LEU A 9 6.79 11.09 -9.28
C LEU A 9 6.59 11.71 -10.65
N ALA A 10 7.65 12.39 -11.10
CA ALA A 10 7.87 12.69 -12.49
C ALA A 10 8.80 11.60 -13.07
N ALA A 11 8.30 10.77 -13.98
CA ALA A 11 9.07 9.71 -14.62
C ALA A 11 9.10 9.94 -16.14
N LEU A 12 10.29 9.86 -16.75
CA LEU A 12 10.44 9.91 -18.20
C LEU A 12 10.39 8.47 -18.75
N MET A 13 9.26 8.08 -19.35
CA MET A 13 9.13 6.76 -19.99
C MET A 13 9.64 6.80 -21.43
N ASN A 14 10.54 5.88 -21.74
CA ASN A 14 11.08 5.64 -23.09
C ASN A 14 11.66 6.89 -23.80
N GLN A 15 12.18 7.86 -23.03
CA GLN A 15 12.65 9.17 -23.52
C GLN A 15 11.63 9.98 -24.35
N GLN A 16 10.36 9.60 -24.31
CA GLN A 16 9.30 10.18 -25.14
C GLN A 16 8.15 10.74 -24.31
N PHE A 17 7.94 10.22 -23.09
CA PHE A 17 6.78 10.56 -22.29
C PHE A 17 7.22 11.05 -20.91
N LEU A 18 7.00 12.33 -20.63
CA LEU A 18 7.14 12.89 -19.30
C LEU A 18 5.85 12.64 -18.52
N CYS A 19 5.86 11.62 -17.65
CA CYS A 19 4.76 11.30 -16.76
C CYS A 19 4.95 12.10 -15.49
N VAL A 20 4.22 13.22 -15.32
CA VAL A 20 4.17 13.95 -14.05
C VAL A 20 2.95 13.50 -13.25
N HIS A 21 3.11 13.26 -11.95
CA HIS A 21 1.98 13.32 -11.04
C HIS A 21 1.44 14.76 -11.10
N GLY A 22 0.35 14.97 -11.84
CA GLY A 22 -0.34 16.25 -11.84
C GLY A 22 -0.76 16.53 -10.41
N GLY A 23 -0.31 17.65 -9.85
CA GLY A 23 -0.66 18.05 -8.48
C GLY A 23 -2.18 17.92 -8.27
N LEU A 24 -2.56 17.60 -7.03
CA LEU A 24 -3.96 17.41 -6.65
C LEU A 24 -4.77 18.65 -7.06
N SER A 25 -5.68 18.48 -8.02
CA SER A 25 -6.56 19.55 -8.50
C SER A 25 -7.35 20.13 -7.32
N PRO A 26 -7.55 21.45 -7.22
CA PRO A 26 -8.38 22.06 -6.18
C PRO A 26 -9.86 21.62 -6.24
N GLU A 27 -10.26 20.87 -7.27
CA GLU A 27 -11.60 20.30 -7.45
C GLU A 27 -11.73 18.84 -6.97
N ILE A 28 -10.77 18.33 -6.17
CA ILE A 28 -10.91 17.00 -5.55
C ILE A 28 -11.98 17.07 -4.45
N HIS A 29 -13.15 16.53 -4.76
CA HIS A 29 -14.28 16.45 -3.82
C HIS A 29 -14.39 15.07 -3.15
N ASN A 30 -13.86 14.01 -3.79
CA ASN A 30 -13.97 12.63 -3.32
C ASN A 30 -12.63 11.89 -3.36
N LEU A 31 -12.47 10.89 -2.47
CA LEU A 31 -11.27 10.05 -2.40
C LEU A 31 -10.97 9.30 -3.71
N ASP A 32 -11.99 9.03 -4.52
CA ASP A 32 -11.83 8.36 -5.81
C ASP A 32 -11.10 9.21 -6.86
N ASP A 33 -11.08 10.54 -6.72
CA ASP A 33 -10.37 11.41 -7.65
C ASP A 33 -8.84 11.30 -7.52
N ILE A 34 -8.35 10.82 -6.36
CA ILE A 34 -6.92 10.54 -6.12
C ILE A 34 -6.46 9.26 -6.84
N ARG A 35 -7.39 8.37 -7.22
CA ARG A 35 -7.06 7.07 -7.85
C ARG A 35 -6.73 7.17 -9.35
N LYS A 36 -6.78 8.36 -9.94
CA LYS A 36 -6.58 8.57 -11.38
C LYS A 36 -5.10 8.78 -11.69
N ALA A 37 -4.51 7.92 -12.51
CA ALA A 37 -3.20 8.14 -13.10
C ALA A 37 -3.32 9.02 -14.36
N ALA A 38 -2.31 9.79 -14.74
CA ALA A 38 -2.36 10.61 -15.95
C ALA A 38 -1.05 10.53 -16.75
N VAL A 39 -1.17 10.60 -18.08
CA VAL A 39 -0.04 10.68 -19.01
C VAL A 39 -0.20 11.94 -19.86
N LEU A 40 0.90 12.69 -20.01
CA LEU A 40 0.98 13.85 -20.90
C LEU A 40 1.53 13.39 -22.25
N LYS A 41 0.73 13.58 -23.30
CA LYS A 41 1.06 13.26 -24.69
C LYS A 41 1.24 14.55 -25.48
N TYR A 42 2.46 14.82 -25.91
CA TYR A 42 2.76 15.97 -26.78
C TYR A 42 2.97 15.51 -28.22
N GLU A 43 2.10 15.92 -29.13
CA GLU A 43 2.18 15.61 -30.56
C GLU A 43 1.67 16.80 -31.38
N ASN A 44 2.33 17.12 -32.50
CA ASN A 44 1.90 18.17 -33.43
C ASN A 44 1.66 19.54 -32.75
N ASN A 45 2.55 19.95 -31.84
CA ASN A 45 2.42 21.14 -30.99
C ASN A 45 1.18 21.17 -30.08
N VAL A 46 0.45 20.06 -29.96
CA VAL A 46 -0.70 19.92 -29.06
C VAL A 46 -0.30 19.07 -27.85
N MET A 47 -0.51 19.62 -26.65
CA MET A 47 -0.35 18.92 -25.39
C MET A 47 -1.70 18.34 -24.96
N ASN A 48 -1.76 17.01 -24.83
CA ASN A 48 -2.94 16.29 -24.37
C ASN A 48 -2.66 15.60 -23.03
N ILE A 49 -3.59 15.69 -22.08
CA ILE A 49 -3.54 14.95 -20.82
C ILE A 49 -4.55 13.80 -20.92
N ARG A 50 -4.09 12.56 -20.75
CA ARG A 50 -4.96 11.37 -20.71
C ARG A 50 -4.95 10.78 -19.32
N GLN A 51 -6.13 10.72 -18.70
CA GLN A 51 -6.31 10.11 -17.38
C GLN A 51 -6.73 8.64 -17.52
N PHE A 52 -6.26 7.81 -16.59
CA PHE A 52 -6.51 6.38 -16.51
C PHE A 52 -7.02 6.02 -15.12
N ASN A 53 -7.93 5.06 -15.07
CA ASN A 53 -8.38 4.48 -13.82
C ASN A 53 -7.56 3.24 -13.48
N PHE A 54 -7.53 2.87 -12.20
CA PHE A 54 -6.91 1.63 -11.75
C PHE A 54 -7.59 0.40 -12.39
N SER A 55 -6.82 -0.67 -12.57
CA SER A 55 -7.33 -2.00 -12.91
C SER A 55 -7.14 -2.90 -11.69
N PRO A 56 -8.06 -3.85 -11.41
CA PRO A 56 -7.80 -4.87 -10.40
C PRO A 56 -6.52 -5.64 -10.75
N HIS A 57 -5.74 -5.96 -9.72
CA HIS A 57 -4.50 -6.73 -9.82
C HIS A 57 -4.44 -7.81 -8.72
N PRO A 58 -3.70 -8.92 -8.93
CA PRO A 58 -3.49 -9.92 -7.89
C PRO A 58 -2.86 -9.30 -6.64
N TYR A 59 -3.27 -9.80 -5.48
CA TYR A 59 -2.70 -9.39 -4.20
C TYR A 59 -1.39 -10.12 -3.93
N TRP A 60 -0.42 -9.40 -3.38
CA TRP A 60 0.85 -9.94 -2.89
C TRP A 60 1.09 -9.43 -1.48
N LEU A 61 1.68 -10.28 -0.63
CA LEU A 61 2.10 -9.84 0.69
C LEU A 61 3.21 -8.78 0.59
N PRO A 62 3.29 -7.86 1.56
CA PRO A 62 4.37 -6.87 1.61
C PRO A 62 5.74 -7.53 1.49
N ASN A 63 6.66 -6.89 0.77
CA ASN A 63 8.01 -7.42 0.51
C ASN A 63 8.04 -8.81 -0.14
N PHE A 64 6.96 -9.22 -0.82
CA PHE A 64 6.82 -10.54 -1.44
C PHE A 64 7.04 -11.70 -0.45
N MET A 65 6.67 -11.48 0.81
CA MET A 65 6.79 -12.48 1.85
C MET A 65 5.92 -13.71 1.52
N ASP A 66 6.43 -14.90 1.83
CA ASP A 66 5.62 -16.12 1.77
C ASP A 66 4.64 -16.19 2.97
N VAL A 67 3.59 -17.00 2.81
CA VAL A 67 2.53 -17.12 3.83
C VAL A 67 3.05 -17.71 5.16
N PHE A 68 4.12 -18.51 5.14
CA PHE A 68 4.69 -19.07 6.35
C PHE A 68 5.45 -18.02 7.14
N THR A 69 6.35 -17.28 6.48
CA THR A 69 7.08 -16.16 7.10
C THR A 69 6.13 -15.13 7.68
N TRP A 70 4.99 -14.88 7.02
CA TRP A 70 3.98 -13.94 7.51
C TRP A 70 3.19 -14.45 8.72
N SER A 71 2.82 -15.73 8.74
CA SER A 71 1.92 -16.30 9.76
C SER A 71 2.63 -16.92 10.96
N LEU A 72 3.86 -17.42 10.80
CA LEU A 72 4.61 -18.11 11.86
C LEU A 72 4.75 -17.29 13.16
N PRO A 73 5.08 -15.98 13.12
CA PRO A 73 5.18 -15.18 14.34
C PRO A 73 3.85 -15.14 15.12
N PHE A 74 2.73 -14.96 14.40
CA PHE A 74 1.40 -14.91 14.99
C PHE A 74 1.00 -16.25 15.60
N VAL A 75 1.24 -17.36 14.87
CA VAL A 75 0.96 -18.71 15.38
C VAL A 75 1.76 -18.98 16.64
N GLY A 76 3.06 -18.63 16.65
CA GLY A 76 3.93 -18.78 17.82
C GLY A 76 3.42 -18.02 19.04
N GLU A 77 3.01 -16.76 18.85
CA GLU A 77 2.44 -15.93 19.92
C GLU A 77 1.17 -16.57 20.51
N LYS A 78 0.20 -16.95 19.67
CA LYS A 78 -1.09 -17.48 20.13
C LYS A 78 -0.98 -18.84 20.79
N VAL A 79 -0.11 -19.72 20.29
CA VAL A 79 0.16 -21.00 20.93
C VAL A 79 0.83 -20.80 22.29
N THR A 80 1.80 -19.88 22.37
CA THR A 80 2.46 -19.58 23.65
C THR A 80 1.48 -18.98 24.66
N GLU A 81 0.63 -18.05 24.23
CA GLU A 81 -0.42 -17.47 25.06
C GLU A 81 -1.39 -18.54 25.59
N MET A 82 -1.82 -19.46 24.72
CA MET A 82 -2.66 -20.58 25.11
C MET A 82 -1.97 -21.47 26.17
N LEU A 83 -0.69 -21.80 25.96
CA LEU A 83 0.07 -22.63 26.90
C LEU A 83 0.27 -21.93 28.24
N VAL A 84 0.56 -20.63 28.24
CA VAL A 84 0.67 -19.83 29.47
C VAL A 84 -0.66 -19.82 30.23
N ASN A 85 -1.79 -19.65 29.52
CA ASN A 85 -3.10 -19.68 30.15
C ASN A 85 -3.45 -21.06 30.74
N VAL A 86 -3.01 -22.15 30.11
CA VAL A 86 -3.16 -23.51 30.64
C VAL A 86 -2.28 -23.72 31.86
N LEU A 87 -1.01 -23.28 31.83
CA LEU A 87 -0.09 -23.42 32.95
C LEU A 87 -0.51 -22.58 34.16
N ASN A 88 -1.09 -21.40 33.92
CA ASN A 88 -1.64 -20.54 34.97
C ASN A 88 -2.94 -21.07 35.60
N ILE A 89 -3.46 -22.23 35.18
CA ILE A 89 -4.62 -22.85 35.82
C ILE A 89 -4.27 -23.50 37.16
N CYS A 90 -3.01 -23.92 37.35
CA CYS A 90 -2.51 -24.43 38.62
C CYS A 90 -2.05 -23.25 39.47
N SER A 91 -2.84 -22.88 40.47
CA SER A 91 -2.45 -21.96 41.54
C SER A 91 -1.50 -22.65 42.52
N ASP A 92 -0.64 -21.87 43.18
CA ASP A 92 0.30 -22.35 44.21
C ASP A 92 -0.38 -23.16 45.34
N ASP A 93 -1.70 -23.03 45.49
CA ASP A 93 -2.55 -23.80 46.43
C ASP A 93 -2.68 -25.31 46.08
N GLU A 94 -2.30 -25.76 44.87
CA GLU A 94 -2.28 -27.18 44.48
C GLU A 94 -0.87 -27.83 44.54
N LEU A 95 0.15 -27.05 44.92
CA LEU A 95 1.53 -27.51 45.04
C LEU A 95 1.92 -28.03 46.44
N ASP A 96 0.99 -27.99 47.41
CA ASP A 96 1.06 -28.63 48.73
C ASP A 96 0.24 -29.95 48.76
#